data_AF-A0A9N9FF97-F1
#
_entry.id   AF-A0A9N9FF97-F1
#
_cell.length_a   1.000
_cell.length_b   1.000
_cell.length_c   1.000
_cell.angle_alpha   90.00
_cell.angle_beta   90.00
_cell.angle_gamma   90.00
#
_symmetry.space_group_name_H-M   'P 1'
#
loop_
_entity.id
_entity.type
_entity.pdbx_description
1 polymer ?
#
loop_
_entity_poly.entity_id
_entity_poly.type
_entity_poly.pdbx_seq_one_letter_code
_entity_poly.pdbx_strand_id
1 'polypeptide(L)'
;MPAVSYSSWVRLFDAISEAYEDLLDSSAWQRMLGWCLALFLNLLLILSRIGEGREKPPESNKDINVSRTEFFLLIFSLSNAFYVWVRKRRYHFFQRDHTQRPKVANARLVDMKLPYFAQNKIGEYLIRIYYEFLFDTPYRSQYVWQVNVWNPDNFALCLLCGFSPVHVGILILMNPRIWTYYVGVVAFLSLQMYANVYMFSSLVSDRQAIYGEVQREYDAKFVRPRLFVEKQNDSTQTNLDDIDNTWHSFESKLYPEGMNNPWVGSSSSDLRQDT
;
A
#
# COMPACT_ATOMS: atom_id res chain seq x y z
N MET A 1 -7.08 21.37 -34.93
CA MET A 1 -6.31 21.63 -33.69
C MET A 1 -4.83 21.55 -34.05
N PRO A 2 -4.04 22.62 -33.89
CA PRO A 2 -2.65 22.61 -34.32
C PRO A 2 -1.80 21.77 -33.35
N ALA A 3 -0.98 20.87 -33.88
CA ALA A 3 -0.01 20.11 -33.12
C ALA A 3 1.08 21.06 -32.61
N VAL A 4 1.12 21.30 -31.30
CA VAL A 4 2.17 22.09 -30.65
C VAL A 4 3.49 21.35 -30.84
N SER A 5 4.44 21.97 -31.54
CA SER A 5 5.81 21.46 -31.72
C SER A 5 6.55 21.60 -30.39
N TYR A 6 6.49 20.56 -29.55
CA TYR A 6 7.27 20.50 -28.32
C TYR A 6 8.76 20.50 -28.63
N SER A 7 9.53 21.37 -27.99
CA SER A 7 10.98 21.42 -28.14
C SER A 7 11.62 20.10 -27.67
N SER A 8 12.66 19.65 -28.37
CA SER A 8 13.35 18.37 -28.09
C SER A 8 13.80 18.27 -26.63
N TRP A 9 14.19 19.39 -26.02
CA TRP A 9 14.60 19.49 -24.63
C TRP A 9 13.47 19.23 -23.62
N VAL A 10 12.23 19.62 -23.93
CA VAL A 10 11.07 19.33 -23.07
C VAL A 10 10.75 17.84 -23.10
N ARG A 11 10.79 17.21 -24.28
CA ARG A 11 10.61 15.75 -24.39
C ARG A 11 11.69 14.95 -23.66
N LEU A 12 12.93 15.43 -23.71
CA LEU A 12 14.04 14.80 -22.99
C LEU A 12 13.90 14.99 -21.48
N PHE A 13 13.47 16.16 -21.02
CA PHE A 13 13.20 16.40 -19.60
C PHE A 13 12.04 15.52 -19.11
N ASP A 14 10.93 15.46 -19.86
CA ASP A 14 9.79 14.61 -19.54
C ASP A 14 10.21 13.14 -19.48
N ALA A 15 10.97 12.66 -20.48
CA ALA A 15 11.50 11.30 -20.49
C ALA A 15 12.46 11.02 -19.33
N ILE A 16 13.28 11.98 -18.92
CA ILE A 16 14.14 11.85 -17.73
C ILE A 16 13.31 11.83 -16.45
N SER A 17 12.27 12.65 -16.36
CA SER A 17 11.39 12.69 -15.18
C SER A 17 10.56 11.41 -15.06
N GLU A 18 10.04 10.88 -16.17
CA GLU A 18 9.30 9.62 -16.23
C GLU A 18 10.22 8.44 -15.90
N ALA A 19 11.43 8.41 -16.49
CA ALA A 19 12.45 7.43 -16.14
C ALA A 19 12.88 7.55 -14.67
N TYR A 20 12.92 8.76 -14.11
CA TYR A 20 13.25 9.00 -12.70
C TYR A 20 12.14 8.53 -11.76
N GLU A 21 10.87 8.76 -12.11
CA GLU A 21 9.73 8.25 -11.35
C GLU A 21 9.66 6.73 -11.38
N ASP A 22 9.88 6.11 -12.55
CA ASP A 22 9.96 4.65 -12.70
C ASP A 22 11.16 4.06 -11.93
N LEU A 23 12.31 4.74 -11.95
CA LEU A 23 13.50 4.33 -11.21
C LEU A 23 13.27 4.43 -9.69
N LEU A 24 12.58 5.48 -9.23
CA LEU A 24 12.26 5.67 -7.81
C LEU A 24 11.19 4.71 -7.31
N ASP A 25 10.22 4.31 -8.13
CA ASP A 25 9.19 3.33 -7.72
C ASP A 25 9.78 1.92 -7.55
N SER A 26 10.91 1.65 -8.20
CA SER A 26 11.63 0.40 -8.03
C SER A 26 12.23 0.27 -6.64
N SER A 27 11.59 -0.55 -5.81
CA SER A 27 12.06 -0.88 -4.45
C SER A 27 13.52 -1.40 -4.41
N ALA A 28 14.01 -2.04 -5.48
CA ALA A 28 15.40 -2.48 -5.56
C ALA A 28 16.38 -1.30 -5.63
N TRP A 29 16.08 -0.32 -6.49
CA TRP A 29 16.90 0.88 -6.65
C TRP A 29 16.94 1.73 -5.39
N GLN A 30 15.78 1.92 -4.74
CA GLN A 30 15.70 2.60 -3.45
C GLN A 30 16.63 1.97 -2.40
N ARG A 31 16.66 0.63 -2.35
CA ARG A 31 17.54 -0.11 -1.42
C ARG A 31 19.01 0.09 -1.79
N MET A 32 19.36 -0.05 -3.07
CA MET A 32 20.74 0.12 -3.54
C MET A 32 21.26 1.53 -3.24
N LEU A 33 20.50 2.56 -3.60
CA LEU A 33 20.84 3.96 -3.33
C LEU A 33 20.97 4.24 -1.83
N GLY A 34 20.06 3.68 -1.01
CA GLY A 34 20.12 3.81 0.45
C GLY A 34 21.42 3.23 1.03
N TRP A 35 21.84 2.05 0.57
CA TRP A 35 23.10 1.43 1.00
C TRP A 35 24.33 2.18 0.49
N CYS A 36 24.35 2.58 -0.79
CA CYS A 36 25.45 3.35 -1.37
C CYS A 36 25.66 4.66 -0.61
N LEU A 37 24.57 5.40 -0.33
CA LEU A 37 24.65 6.64 0.42
C LEU A 37 25.09 6.39 1.87
N ALA A 38 24.59 5.35 2.54
CA ALA A 38 25.00 5.02 3.89
C ALA A 38 26.49 4.68 3.98
N LEU A 39 27.03 3.89 3.05
CA LEU A 39 28.46 3.57 2.99
C LEU A 39 29.29 4.82 2.71
N PHE A 40 28.84 5.67 1.79
CA PHE A 40 29.51 6.93 1.49
C PHE A 40 29.58 7.86 2.71
N LEU A 41 28.48 7.99 3.46
CA LEU A 41 28.44 8.81 4.68
C LEU A 41 29.32 8.24 5.79
N ASN A 42 29.34 6.93 5.98
CA ASN A 42 30.27 6.28 6.92
C ASN A 42 31.73 6.51 6.53
N LEU A 43 32.06 6.39 5.24
CA LEU A 43 33.40 6.67 4.73
C LEU A 43 33.80 8.13 4.95
N LEU A 44 32.89 9.08 4.70
CA LEU A 44 33.10 10.49 4.98
C LEU A 44 33.36 10.73 6.48
N LEU A 45 32.61 10.07 7.36
CA LEU A 45 32.81 10.18 8.80
C LEU A 45 34.21 9.68 9.22
N ILE A 46 34.65 8.54 8.69
CA ILE A 46 35.99 7.98 8.95
C ILE A 46 37.08 8.94 8.44
N LEU A 47 36.93 9.47 7.23
CA LEU A 47 37.88 10.42 6.65
C LEU A 47 37.97 11.72 7.47
N SER A 48 36.82 12.23 7.94
CA SER A 48 36.78 13.41 8.81
C SER A 48 37.58 13.17 10.09
N ARG A 49 37.48 11.97 10.68
CA ARG A 49 38.19 11.63 11.92
C ARG A 49 39.70 11.47 11.72
N ILE A 50 40.11 10.85 10.61
CA ILE A 50 41.53 10.71 10.25
C ILE A 50 42.17 12.08 10.04
N GLY A 51 41.45 13.02 9.39
CA GLY A 51 41.92 14.38 9.18
C GLY A 51 42.19 15.12 10.50
N GLU A 52 41.26 15.04 11.44
CA GLU A 52 41.36 15.75 12.73
C GLU A 52 42.41 15.16 13.70
N GLY A 53 42.67 13.85 13.61
CA GLY A 53 43.71 13.18 14.40
C GLY A 53 45.14 13.64 14.08
N ARG A 54 45.37 14.35 12.96
CA ARG A 54 46.69 14.85 12.56
C ARG A 54 47.07 16.21 13.16
N GLU A 55 46.10 16.98 13.65
CA GLU A 55 46.30 18.40 13.99
C GLU A 55 46.42 18.71 15.49
N LYS A 56 46.15 17.78 16.42
CA LYS A 56 46.02 18.10 17.85
C LYS A 56 47.24 17.70 18.71
N PRO A 57 47.82 18.63 19.50
CA PRO A 57 48.86 18.32 20.49
C PRO A 57 48.29 17.57 21.72
N PRO A 58 49.12 16.75 22.39
CA PRO A 58 48.67 15.73 23.36
C PRO A 58 48.02 16.25 24.66
N GLU A 59 48.12 17.54 25.00
CA GLU A 59 47.64 18.08 26.29
C GLU A 59 46.19 18.58 26.28
N SER A 60 45.57 18.80 25.11
CA SER A 60 44.17 19.29 24.96
C SER A 60 43.14 18.15 24.93
N ASN A 61 43.38 17.07 25.67
CA ASN A 61 42.71 15.78 25.43
C ASN A 61 41.61 15.42 26.45
N LYS A 62 41.06 16.42 27.16
CA LYS A 62 39.95 16.23 28.12
C LYS A 62 38.58 16.57 27.53
N ASP A 63 38.51 17.33 26.44
CA ASP A 63 37.25 17.79 25.89
C ASP A 63 36.85 16.98 24.65
N ILE A 64 35.58 16.55 24.59
CA ILE A 64 34.99 15.96 23.39
C ILE A 64 34.89 17.08 22.35
N ASN A 65 35.92 17.21 21.53
CA ASN A 65 35.91 18.16 20.42
C ASN A 65 35.21 17.48 19.24
N VAL A 66 33.94 17.84 19.03
CA VAL A 66 33.11 17.35 17.93
C VAL A 66 33.35 18.28 16.74
N SER A 67 33.85 17.73 15.62
CA SER A 67 34.00 18.53 14.41
C SER A 67 32.64 19.00 13.88
N ARG A 68 32.63 20.14 13.19
CA ARG A 68 31.41 20.68 12.54
C ARG A 68 30.78 19.62 11.63
N THR A 69 31.60 18.86 10.90
CA THR A 69 31.17 17.78 10.02
C THR A 69 30.46 16.66 10.79
N GLU A 70 31.05 16.15 11.88
CA GLU A 70 30.45 15.12 12.73
C GLU A 70 29.08 15.56 13.28
N PHE A 71 28.96 16.82 13.69
CA PHE A 71 27.69 17.38 14.16
C PHE A 71 26.62 17.46 13.06
N PHE A 72 26.98 17.88 11.84
CA PHE A 72 26.05 17.87 10.70
C PHE A 72 25.60 16.45 10.33
N LEU A 73 26.53 15.49 10.34
CA LEU A 73 26.23 14.07 10.08
C LEU A 73 25.34 13.47 11.17
N LEU A 74 25.54 13.85 12.43
CA LEU A 74 24.67 13.46 13.54
C LEU A 74 23.23 13.98 13.31
N ILE A 75 23.06 15.27 13.02
CA ILE A 75 21.74 15.86 12.74
C ILE A 75 21.07 15.16 11.56
N PHE A 76 21.82 14.89 10.49
CA PHE A 76 21.29 14.18 9.32
C PHE A 76 20.79 12.77 9.69
N SER A 77 21.58 12.01 10.45
CA SER A 77 21.19 10.65 10.90
C SER A 77 19.97 10.67 11.82
N LEU A 78 19.89 11.63 12.75
CA LEU A 78 18.75 11.82 13.63
C LEU A 78 17.50 12.23 12.86
N SER A 79 17.64 13.10 11.86
CA SER A 79 16.53 13.52 10.99
C SER A 79 15.99 12.34 10.21
N ASN A 80 16.86 11.47 9.67
CA ASN A 80 16.42 10.24 8.99
C ASN A 80 15.71 9.28 9.96
N ALA A 81 16.26 9.05 11.16
CA ALA A 81 15.64 8.19 12.16
C ALA A 81 14.24 8.71 12.56
N PHE A 82 14.14 10.02 12.81
CA PHE A 82 12.88 10.68 13.10
C PHE A 82 11.88 10.59 11.93
N TYR A 83 12.36 10.80 10.70
CA TYR A 83 11.55 10.65 9.50
C TYR A 83 10.94 9.24 9.39
N VAL A 84 11.76 8.21 9.58
CA VAL A 84 11.32 6.81 9.58
C VAL A 84 10.25 6.57 10.65
N TRP A 85 10.42 7.08 11.87
CA TRP A 85 9.45 6.88 12.95
C TRP A 85 8.13 7.64 12.77
N VAL A 86 8.15 8.80 12.14
CA VAL A 86 6.94 9.63 11.94
C VAL A 86 6.14 9.18 10.73
N ARG A 87 6.77 8.53 9.74
CA ARG A 87 6.10 8.14 8.49
C ARG A 87 5.03 7.08 8.71
N LYS A 88 3.77 7.49 8.60
CA LYS A 88 2.58 6.64 8.71
C LYS A 88 1.71 6.80 7.48
N ARG A 89 1.10 5.70 7.02
CA ARG A 89 0.11 5.65 5.95
C ARG A 89 -1.28 5.38 6.52
N ARG A 90 -2.27 6.10 5.99
CA ARG A 90 -3.67 6.02 6.43
C ARG A 90 -4.42 5.07 5.51
N TYR A 91 -5.16 4.12 6.09
CA TYR A 91 -6.06 3.21 5.38
C TYR A 91 -7.48 3.43 5.87
N HIS A 92 -8.45 3.30 4.97
CA HIS A 92 -9.88 3.53 5.26
C HIS A 92 -10.66 2.24 4.98
N PHE A 93 -11.61 1.91 5.86
CA PHE A 93 -12.51 0.77 5.72
C PHE A 93 -13.93 1.27 5.47
N PHE A 94 -14.43 1.03 4.27
CA PHE A 94 -15.70 1.60 3.79
C PHE A 94 -16.90 0.73 4.11
N GLN A 95 -16.72 -0.57 4.25
CA GLN A 95 -17.82 -1.53 4.32
C GLN A 95 -18.02 -2.12 5.72
N ARG A 96 -17.51 -1.43 6.74
CA ARG A 96 -17.64 -1.85 8.14
C ARG A 96 -18.65 -0.96 8.86
N ASP A 97 -19.51 -1.58 9.65
CA ASP A 97 -20.47 -0.85 10.47
C ASP A 97 -19.73 0.07 11.47
N HIS A 98 -20.32 1.23 11.71
CA HIS A 98 -19.81 2.29 12.59
C HIS A 98 -19.81 1.84 14.05
N THR A 99 -20.68 0.89 14.41
CA THR A 99 -20.79 0.36 15.78
C THR A 99 -19.70 -0.66 16.12
N GLN A 100 -19.14 -1.33 15.10
CA GLN A 100 -18.20 -2.44 15.29
C GLN A 100 -16.75 -2.01 15.06
N ARG A 101 -16.06 -1.66 16.15
CA ARG A 101 -14.63 -1.32 16.08
C ARG A 101 -13.80 -2.45 15.43
N PRO A 102 -12.91 -2.15 14.48
CA PRO A 102 -11.94 -3.12 13.97
C PRO A 102 -11.09 -3.70 15.11
N LYS A 103 -10.60 -4.94 14.97
CA LYS A 103 -9.71 -5.60 15.95
C LYS A 103 -8.27 -5.03 15.93
N VAL A 104 -8.15 -3.73 15.76
CA VAL A 104 -6.92 -3.00 15.48
C VAL A 104 -6.83 -1.85 16.47
N ALA A 105 -5.77 -1.80 17.26
CA ALA A 105 -5.65 -0.87 18.40
C ALA A 105 -5.66 0.61 17.95
N ASN A 106 -5.02 0.91 16.82
CA ASN A 106 -4.92 2.22 16.18
C ASN A 106 -6.09 2.57 15.24
N ALA A 107 -7.21 1.84 15.28
CA ALA A 107 -8.42 2.21 14.55
C ALA A 107 -9.14 3.41 15.18
N ARG A 108 -9.45 4.41 14.35
CA ARG A 108 -10.20 5.62 14.72
C ARG A 108 -11.35 5.86 13.73
N LEU A 109 -12.49 6.33 14.21
CA LEU A 109 -13.58 6.77 13.34
C LEU A 109 -13.32 8.21 12.90
N VAL A 110 -13.32 8.48 11.59
CA VAL A 110 -13.00 9.81 11.03
C VAL A 110 -14.00 10.14 9.93
N ASP A 111 -14.38 11.41 9.86
CA ASP A 111 -15.20 11.91 8.76
C ASP A 111 -14.36 12.15 7.50
N MET A 112 -14.75 11.49 6.41
CA MET A 112 -14.06 11.56 5.12
C MET A 112 -14.23 12.91 4.43
N LYS A 113 -15.33 13.63 4.70
CA LYS A 113 -15.59 14.91 4.01
C LYS A 113 -14.75 16.06 4.53
N LEU A 114 -14.04 15.86 5.63
CA LEU A 114 -13.17 16.88 6.20
C LEU A 114 -11.84 16.94 5.45
N PRO A 115 -11.31 18.16 5.20
CA PRO A 115 -9.97 18.31 4.65
C PRO A 115 -8.93 17.68 5.59
N TYR A 116 -7.80 17.25 5.02
CA TYR A 116 -6.79 16.43 5.69
C TYR A 116 -6.32 16.95 7.06
N PHE A 117 -6.17 18.27 7.19
CA PHE A 117 -5.71 18.92 8.42
C PHE A 117 -6.78 18.95 9.53
N ALA A 118 -8.06 18.79 9.16
CA ALA A 118 -9.19 18.90 10.07
C ALA A 118 -9.79 17.54 10.48
N GLN A 119 -9.21 16.42 10.04
CA GLN A 119 -9.59 15.05 10.44
C GLN A 119 -9.22 14.69 11.90
N ASN A 120 -9.15 15.69 12.77
CA ASN A 120 -8.93 15.57 14.20
C ASN A 120 -10.21 16.03 14.92
N LYS A 121 -10.48 15.54 16.15
CA LYS A 121 -11.72 15.89 16.88
C LYS A 121 -11.99 17.40 16.98
N ILE A 122 -10.95 18.19 17.17
CA ILE A 122 -11.04 19.66 17.25
C ILE A 122 -11.32 20.26 15.87
N GLY A 123 -10.64 19.78 14.83
CA GLY A 123 -10.83 20.27 13.45
C GLY A 123 -12.23 19.95 12.93
N GLU A 124 -12.74 18.75 13.21
CA GLU A 124 -14.10 18.33 12.92
C GLU A 124 -15.12 19.25 13.58
N TYR A 125 -14.94 19.54 14.88
CA TYR A 125 -15.80 20.45 15.61
C TYR A 125 -15.80 21.87 15.03
N LEU A 126 -14.61 22.41 14.75
CA LEU A 126 -14.46 23.76 14.18
C LEU A 126 -15.08 23.88 12.79
N ILE A 127 -14.85 22.89 11.92
CA ILE A 127 -15.42 22.87 10.58
C ILE A 127 -16.93 22.74 10.64
N ARG A 128 -17.45 21.90 11.55
CA ARG A 128 -18.90 21.77 11.73
C ARG A 128 -19.55 23.09 12.11
N ILE A 129 -18.98 23.81 13.09
CA ILE A 129 -19.45 25.16 13.46
C ILE A 129 -19.36 26.11 12.26
N TYR A 130 -18.25 26.09 11.53
CA TYR A 130 -18.04 26.95 10.38
C TYR A 130 -19.08 26.71 9.26
N TYR A 131 -19.39 25.45 8.95
CA TYR A 131 -20.41 25.10 7.94
C TYR A 131 -21.83 25.47 8.40
N GLU A 132 -22.16 25.19 9.67
CA GLU A 132 -23.45 25.58 10.25
C GLU A 132 -23.63 27.10 10.25
N PHE A 133 -22.56 27.87 10.53
CA PHE A 133 -22.59 29.33 10.49
C PHE A 133 -22.66 29.91 9.08
N LEU A 134 -21.91 29.36 8.12
CA LEU A 134 -21.75 29.98 6.79
C LEU A 134 -22.83 29.57 5.79
N PHE A 135 -23.31 28.32 5.86
CA PHE A 135 -24.18 27.74 4.84
C PHE A 135 -25.58 27.37 5.34
N ASP A 136 -25.91 27.65 6.62
CA ASP A 136 -27.20 27.37 7.29
C ASP A 136 -27.76 25.97 6.97
N THR A 137 -26.86 25.02 6.71
CA THR A 137 -27.16 23.65 6.33
C THR A 137 -26.38 22.70 7.22
N PRO A 138 -27.02 21.62 7.70
CA PRO A 138 -26.35 20.67 8.57
C PRO A 138 -25.22 19.98 7.80
N TYR A 139 -24.01 19.98 8.39
CA TYR A 139 -22.86 19.33 7.80
C TYR A 139 -23.10 17.82 7.66
N ARG A 140 -23.20 17.33 6.42
CA ARG A 140 -23.43 15.91 6.13
C ARG A 140 -22.14 15.13 6.31
N SER A 141 -21.88 14.63 7.51
CA SER A 141 -20.73 13.79 7.82
C SER A 141 -20.80 12.42 7.15
N GLN A 142 -19.65 11.89 6.73
CA GLN A 142 -19.50 10.51 6.29
C GLN A 142 -18.39 9.85 7.10
N TYR A 143 -18.78 9.20 8.18
CA TYR A 143 -17.84 8.51 9.07
C TYR A 143 -17.33 7.22 8.44
N VAL A 144 -16.02 7.04 8.48
CA VAL A 144 -15.31 5.87 7.97
C VAL A 144 -14.27 5.46 9.01
N TRP A 145 -14.07 4.16 9.19
CA TRP A 145 -12.99 3.69 10.05
C TRP A 145 -11.65 3.91 9.35
N GLN A 146 -10.74 4.61 10.03
CA GLN A 146 -9.39 4.89 9.56
C GLN A 146 -8.36 4.20 10.47
N VAL A 147 -7.36 3.57 9.87
CA VAL A 147 -6.19 2.98 10.54
C VAL A 147 -4.92 3.67 10.06
N ASN A 148 -4.02 3.99 10.99
CA ASN A 148 -2.72 4.61 10.69
C ASN A 148 -1.61 3.59 10.86
N VAL A 149 -1.14 3.02 9.75
CA VAL A 149 -0.11 1.98 9.74
C VAL A 149 1.25 2.61 9.47
N TRP A 150 2.27 2.17 10.19
CA TRP A 150 3.64 2.59 9.93
C TRP A 150 4.07 2.16 8.52
N ASN A 151 4.55 3.09 7.69
CA ASN A 151 4.94 2.76 6.31
C ASN A 151 6.22 3.52 5.93
N PRO A 152 7.37 3.07 6.46
CA PRO A 152 8.64 3.70 6.16
C PRO A 152 9.05 3.38 4.71
N ASP A 153 9.82 4.29 4.13
CA ASP A 153 10.33 4.13 2.77
C ASP A 153 11.53 3.17 2.74
N ASN A 154 11.68 2.36 1.68
CA ASN A 154 12.76 1.36 1.65
C ASN A 154 14.14 2.02 1.67
N PHE A 155 14.26 3.17 1.00
CA PHE A 155 15.47 4.00 1.01
C PHE A 155 15.82 4.45 2.44
N ALA A 156 14.87 5.06 3.15
CA ALA A 156 15.07 5.59 4.51
C ALA A 156 15.37 4.48 5.52
N LEU A 157 14.77 3.29 5.35
CA LEU A 157 15.10 2.09 6.14
C LEU A 157 16.53 1.60 5.88
N CYS A 158 16.95 1.51 4.63
CA CYS A 158 18.32 1.09 4.29
C CYS A 158 19.33 2.11 4.83
N LEU A 159 19.03 3.40 4.72
CA LEU A 159 19.84 4.48 5.27
C LEU A 159 19.90 4.39 6.80
N LEU A 160 18.78 4.15 7.48
CA LEU A 160 18.77 3.97 8.93
C LEU A 160 19.59 2.75 9.36
N CYS A 161 19.56 1.67 8.60
CA CYS A 161 20.32 0.46 8.87
C CYS A 161 21.82 0.68 8.68
N GLY A 162 22.24 1.24 7.54
CA GLY A 162 23.66 1.47 7.24
C GLY A 162 24.26 2.68 7.96
N PHE A 163 23.48 3.71 8.25
CA PHE A 163 23.90 4.98 8.85
C PHE A 163 22.93 5.42 9.97
N SER A 164 22.80 4.58 11.00
CA SER A 164 22.08 4.92 12.23
C SER A 164 22.84 5.97 13.07
N PRO A 165 22.15 6.84 13.84
CA PRO A 165 22.75 7.78 14.78
C PRO A 165 23.70 7.11 15.80
N VAL A 166 23.55 5.80 16.06
CA VAL A 166 24.47 5.05 16.94
C VAL A 166 25.86 4.94 16.31
N HIS A 167 25.99 4.73 15.00
CA HIS A 167 27.30 4.62 14.34
C HIS A 167 28.11 5.91 14.51
N VAL A 168 27.45 7.05 14.34
CA VAL A 168 28.02 8.37 14.58
C VAL A 168 28.42 8.51 16.06
N GLY A 169 27.52 8.14 16.98
CA GLY A 169 27.80 8.16 18.41
C GLY A 169 29.03 7.33 18.81
N ILE A 170 29.14 6.09 18.32
CA ILE A 170 30.28 5.21 18.59
C ILE A 170 31.59 5.86 18.11
N LEU A 171 31.60 6.45 16.91
CA LEU A 171 32.82 6.99 16.30
C LEU A 171 33.25 8.32 16.92
N ILE A 172 32.32 9.20 17.31
CA ILE A 172 32.64 10.41 18.09
C ILE A 172 33.27 10.02 19.44
N LEU A 173 32.72 9.00 20.09
CA LEU A 173 33.12 8.54 21.42
C LEU A 173 34.27 7.54 21.40
N MET A 174 34.88 7.27 20.24
CA MET A 174 36.01 6.34 20.07
C MET A 174 37.32 6.91 20.65
N ASN A 175 37.31 7.19 21.97
CA ASN A 175 38.45 7.61 22.77
C ASN A 175 38.58 6.64 23.97
N PRO A 176 39.74 6.01 24.19
CA PRO A 176 39.91 4.98 25.21
C PRO A 176 39.80 5.51 26.65
N ARG A 177 39.92 6.83 26.86
CA ARG A 177 39.85 7.45 28.20
C ARG A 177 38.43 7.65 28.73
N ILE A 178 37.41 7.54 27.89
CA ILE A 178 36.05 7.97 28.24
C ILE A 178 35.05 6.82 28.22
N TRP A 179 35.43 5.72 28.89
CA TRP A 179 34.67 4.47 28.98
C TRP A 179 33.23 4.65 29.50
N THR A 180 33.00 5.61 30.42
CA THR A 180 31.68 5.90 31.01
C THR A 180 30.61 6.21 29.96
N TYR A 181 30.94 6.92 28.87
CA TYR A 181 29.93 7.27 27.87
C TYR A 181 29.58 6.11 26.93
N TYR A 182 30.43 5.08 26.82
CA TYR A 182 30.10 3.88 26.05
C TYR A 182 28.89 3.14 26.64
N VAL A 183 28.72 3.17 27.96
CA VAL A 183 27.54 2.61 28.64
C VAL A 183 26.27 3.31 28.13
N GLY A 184 26.30 4.64 27.99
CA GLY A 184 25.20 5.42 27.43
C GLY A 184 24.90 5.08 25.98
N VAL A 185 25.94 4.90 25.14
CA VAL A 185 25.77 4.51 23.73
C VAL A 185 25.21 3.10 23.59
N VAL A 186 25.68 2.15 24.39
CA VAL A 186 25.16 0.77 24.38
C VAL A 186 23.70 0.73 24.86
N ALA A 187 23.37 1.50 25.91
CA ALA A 187 21.98 1.65 26.35
C ALA A 187 21.10 2.28 25.25
N PHE A 188 21.60 3.31 24.57
CA PHE A 188 20.90 3.97 23.48
C PHE A 188 20.72 3.04 22.26
N LEU A 189 21.73 2.25 21.90
CA LEU A 189 21.63 1.21 20.87
C LEU A 189 20.55 0.17 21.21
N SER A 190 20.52 -0.27 22.47
CA SER A 190 19.52 -1.23 22.97
C SER A 190 18.11 -0.66 22.86
N LEU A 191 17.92 0.61 23.28
CA LEU A 191 16.66 1.32 23.16
C LEU A 191 16.24 1.49 21.69
N GLN A 192 17.17 1.89 20.82
CA GLN A 192 16.91 2.03 19.40
C GLN A 192 16.48 0.70 18.79
N MET A 193 17.17 -0.41 19.09
CA MET A 193 16.83 -1.72 18.57
C MET A 193 15.44 -2.17 19.05
N TYR A 194 15.16 -1.99 20.34
CA TYR A 194 13.84 -2.29 20.92
C TYR A 194 12.72 -1.50 20.23
N ALA A 195 12.91 -0.19 20.04
CA ALA A 195 11.93 0.66 19.35
C ALA A 195 11.67 0.20 17.90
N ASN A 196 12.72 -0.20 17.18
CA ASN A 196 12.57 -0.74 15.83
C ASN A 196 11.78 -2.05 15.84
N VAL A 197 12.14 -3.01 16.70
CA VAL A 197 11.44 -4.30 16.81
C VAL A 197 9.96 -4.09 17.16
N TYR A 198 9.66 -3.20 18.11
CA TYR A 198 8.28 -2.88 18.48
C TYR A 198 7.48 -2.31 17.30
N MET A 199 8.05 -1.37 16.54
CA MET A 199 7.41 -0.80 15.35
C MET A 199 7.17 -1.86 14.26
N PHE A 200 8.14 -2.74 14.01
CA PHE A 200 7.97 -3.83 13.04
C PHE A 200 6.92 -4.85 13.47
N SER A 201 6.90 -5.23 14.76
CA SER A 201 5.87 -6.14 15.29
C SER A 201 4.47 -5.53 15.15
N SER A 202 4.33 -4.24 15.46
CA SER A 202 3.08 -3.49 15.29
C SER A 202 2.65 -3.46 13.82
N LEU A 203 3.59 -3.20 12.90
CA LEU A 203 3.34 -3.17 11.46
C LEU A 203 2.82 -4.51 10.91
N VAL A 204 3.42 -5.62 11.33
CA VAL A 204 2.99 -6.96 10.88
C VAL A 204 1.57 -7.25 11.34
N SER A 205 1.26 -6.98 12.62
CA SER A 205 -0.08 -7.13 13.17
C SER A 205 -1.11 -6.24 12.45
N ASP A 206 -0.76 -4.98 12.21
CA ASP A 206 -1.63 -4.03 11.51
C ASP A 206 -1.88 -4.43 10.05
N ARG A 207 -0.85 -4.89 9.32
CA ARG A 207 -1.01 -5.38 7.95
C ARG A 207 -1.88 -6.61 7.86
N GLN A 208 -1.71 -7.57 8.77
CA GLN A 208 -2.55 -8.77 8.81
C GLN A 208 -4.03 -8.41 8.98
N ALA A 209 -4.33 -7.45 9.86
CA ALA A 209 -5.69 -6.99 10.05
C ALA A 209 -6.25 -6.25 8.82
N ILE A 210 -5.43 -5.44 8.14
CA ILE A 210 -5.82 -4.81 6.87
C ILE A 210 -6.15 -5.86 5.81
N TYR A 211 -5.31 -6.88 5.62
CA TYR A 211 -5.56 -7.92 4.62
C TYR A 211 -6.84 -8.68 4.90
N GLY A 212 -7.10 -9.02 6.17
CA GLY A 212 -8.37 -9.64 6.57
C GLY A 212 -9.58 -8.77 6.26
N GLU A 213 -9.46 -7.45 6.46
CA GLU A 213 -10.53 -6.50 6.17
C GLU A 213 -10.74 -6.29 4.66
N VAL A 214 -9.66 -6.19 3.88
CA VAL A 214 -9.71 -6.11 2.42
C VAL A 214 -10.37 -7.35 1.83
N GLN A 215 -10.02 -8.54 2.32
CA GLN A 215 -10.66 -9.79 1.90
C GLN A 215 -12.16 -9.77 2.22
N ARG A 216 -12.53 -9.32 3.42
CA ARG A 216 -13.95 -9.19 3.83
C ARG A 216 -14.72 -8.23 2.92
N GLU A 217 -14.14 -7.09 2.58
CA GLU A 217 -14.77 -6.13 1.65
C GLU A 217 -14.88 -6.70 0.23
N TYR A 218 -13.83 -7.37 -0.24
CA TYR A 218 -13.82 -8.02 -1.54
C TYR A 218 -14.91 -9.10 -1.62
N ASP A 219 -15.01 -9.94 -0.60
CA ASP A 219 -16.01 -11.00 -0.53
C ASP A 219 -17.42 -10.43 -0.54
N ALA A 220 -17.65 -9.34 0.20
CA ALA A 220 -18.95 -8.68 0.27
C ALA A 220 -19.33 -7.96 -1.03
N LYS A 221 -18.39 -7.28 -1.71
CA LYS A 221 -18.66 -6.52 -2.94
C LYS A 221 -18.72 -7.38 -4.20
N PHE A 222 -17.83 -8.36 -4.31
CA PHE A 222 -17.60 -9.06 -5.57
C PHE A 222 -17.96 -10.54 -5.53
N VAL A 223 -17.71 -11.21 -4.39
CA VAL A 223 -17.89 -12.67 -4.31
C VAL A 223 -19.35 -13.02 -4.01
N ARG A 224 -19.91 -12.56 -2.90
CA ARG A 224 -21.29 -12.89 -2.47
C ARG A 224 -22.34 -12.57 -3.53
N PRO A 225 -22.32 -11.38 -4.18
CA PRO A 225 -23.34 -11.07 -5.19
C PRO A 225 -23.25 -11.95 -6.44
N ARG A 226 -22.10 -12.56 -6.72
CA ARG A 226 -21.90 -13.43 -7.89
C ARG A 226 -22.10 -14.91 -7.59
N LEU A 227 -21.78 -15.35 -6.36
CA LEU A 227 -21.94 -16.73 -5.93
C LEU A 227 -23.39 -17.09 -5.60
N PHE A 228 -24.15 -16.17 -4.99
CA PHE A 228 -25.51 -16.42 -4.52
C PHE A 228 -26.58 -15.75 -5.39
N VAL A 229 -26.36 -15.72 -6.71
CA VAL A 229 -27.42 -15.31 -7.64
C VAL A 229 -28.43 -16.44 -7.71
N GLU A 230 -29.66 -16.16 -7.30
CA GLU A 230 -30.78 -17.08 -7.47
C GLU A 230 -31.00 -17.31 -8.97
N LYS A 231 -30.64 -18.52 -9.44
CA LYS A 231 -30.88 -18.92 -10.82
C LYS A 231 -32.24 -19.61 -10.88
N GLN A 232 -33.11 -19.09 -11.72
CA GLN A 232 -34.36 -19.76 -12.03
C GLN A 232 -34.05 -21.05 -12.80
N ASN A 233 -34.49 -22.18 -12.26
CA ASN A 233 -34.45 -23.46 -12.97
C ASN A 233 -35.60 -23.48 -13.96
N ASP A 234 -35.35 -23.01 -15.18
CA ASP A 234 -36.31 -23.19 -16.26
C ASP A 234 -36.12 -24.60 -16.82
N SER A 235 -37.11 -25.47 -16.60
CA SER A 235 -37.09 -26.80 -17.19
C SER A 235 -37.37 -26.67 -18.68
N THR A 236 -36.37 -26.89 -19.52
CA THR A 236 -36.59 -27.12 -20.95
C THR A 236 -37.21 -28.51 -21.12
N GLN A 237 -38.50 -28.63 -20.82
CA GLN A 237 -39.27 -29.75 -21.33
C GLN A 237 -39.54 -29.45 -22.80
N THR A 238 -38.75 -30.07 -23.68
CA THR A 238 -39.20 -30.27 -25.05
C THR A 238 -40.33 -31.28 -25.00
N ASN A 239 -41.56 -30.82 -25.19
CA ASN A 239 -42.67 -31.72 -25.44
C ASN A 239 -42.32 -32.50 -26.72
N LEU A 240 -42.22 -33.83 -26.61
CA LEU A 240 -41.92 -34.69 -27.75
C LEU A 240 -42.99 -34.55 -28.84
N ASP A 241 -44.23 -34.22 -28.45
CA ASP A 241 -45.33 -33.98 -29.39
C ASP A 241 -45.13 -32.67 -30.16
N ASP A 242 -44.58 -31.62 -29.54
CA ASP A 242 -44.25 -30.37 -30.25
C ASP A 242 -43.08 -30.59 -31.22
N ILE A 243 -42.11 -31.42 -30.85
CA ILE A 243 -41.01 -31.80 -31.73
C ILE A 243 -41.55 -32.58 -32.93
N ASP A 244 -42.37 -33.59 -32.72
CA ASP A 244 -42.94 -34.42 -33.80
C ASP A 244 -43.80 -33.57 -34.75
N ASN A 245 -44.68 -32.72 -34.20
CA ASN A 245 -45.49 -31.79 -35.00
C ASN A 245 -44.62 -30.80 -35.81
N THR A 246 -43.53 -30.31 -35.23
CA THR A 246 -42.60 -29.43 -35.92
C THR A 246 -41.84 -30.16 -37.04
N TRP A 247 -41.45 -31.41 -36.82
CA TRP A 247 -40.82 -32.26 -37.84
C TRP A 247 -41.79 -32.58 -38.99
N HIS A 248 -43.02 -33.01 -38.69
CA HIS A 248 -44.05 -33.27 -39.71
C HIS A 248 -44.36 -32.02 -40.54
N SER A 249 -44.41 -30.84 -39.89
CA SER A 249 -44.59 -29.56 -40.59
C SER A 249 -43.40 -29.20 -41.48
N PHE A 250 -42.18 -29.50 -41.05
CA PHE A 250 -40.98 -29.26 -41.85
C PHE A 250 -40.86 -30.26 -43.01
N GLU A 251 -41.18 -31.53 -42.76
CA GLU A 251 -41.11 -32.62 -43.73
C GLU A 251 -42.16 -32.45 -44.84
N SER A 252 -43.40 -32.11 -44.49
CA SER A 252 -44.45 -31.77 -45.48
C SER A 252 -44.09 -30.55 -46.34
N LYS A 253 -43.20 -29.67 -45.85
CA LYS A 253 -42.72 -28.50 -46.59
C LYS A 253 -41.55 -28.82 -47.52
N LEU A 254 -40.72 -29.80 -47.17
CA LEU A 254 -39.65 -30.33 -48.03
C LEU A 254 -40.17 -31.31 -49.08
N TYR A 255 -41.18 -32.09 -48.73
CA TYR A 255 -41.76 -33.15 -49.54
C TYR A 255 -43.28 -32.94 -49.65
N PRO A 256 -43.74 -32.13 -50.61
CA PRO A 256 -45.16 -31.94 -50.86
C PRO A 256 -45.83 -33.25 -51.34
N GLU A 257 -47.14 -33.36 -51.12
CA GLU A 257 -47.91 -34.58 -51.39
C GLU A 257 -47.60 -35.22 -52.76
N GLY A 258 -47.17 -36.47 -52.73
CA GLY A 258 -46.79 -37.25 -53.92
C GLY A 258 -45.29 -37.49 -54.08
N MET A 259 -44.44 -36.87 -53.24
CA MET A 259 -42.99 -37.11 -53.22
C MET A 259 -42.58 -37.84 -51.93
N ASN A 260 -42.08 -39.07 -52.06
CA ASN A 260 -41.65 -39.87 -50.89
C ASN A 260 -40.29 -39.37 -50.38
N ASN A 261 -40.12 -39.27 -49.05
CA ASN A 261 -38.84 -38.96 -48.44
C ASN A 261 -37.88 -40.18 -48.61
N PRO A 262 -36.78 -40.05 -49.38
CA PRO A 262 -35.88 -41.17 -49.67
C PRO A 262 -35.03 -41.61 -48.47
N TRP A 263 -35.07 -40.87 -47.35
CA TRP A 263 -34.28 -41.14 -46.15
C TRP A 263 -35.06 -41.87 -45.06
N VAL A 264 -36.38 -41.98 -45.19
CA VAL A 264 -37.24 -42.72 -44.26
C VAL A 264 -37.51 -44.10 -44.86
N GLY A 265 -36.88 -45.14 -44.32
CA GLY A 265 -37.14 -46.52 -44.73
C GLY A 265 -38.61 -46.89 -44.46
N SER A 266 -39.26 -47.55 -45.42
CA SER A 266 -40.69 -47.91 -45.45
C SER A 266 -41.13 -48.94 -44.40
N SER A 267 -40.69 -48.83 -43.15
CA SER A 267 -40.82 -49.91 -42.15
C SER A 267 -41.66 -49.57 -40.91
N SER A 268 -42.26 -48.38 -40.82
CA SER A 268 -42.93 -47.93 -39.58
C SER A 268 -44.47 -47.89 -39.65
N SER A 269 -45.10 -48.14 -40.79
CA SER A 269 -46.57 -48.18 -40.89
C SER A 269 -47.20 -49.54 -40.56
N ASP A 270 -46.42 -50.63 -40.52
CA ASP A 270 -46.97 -52.00 -40.44
C ASP A 270 -47.07 -52.57 -39.01
N LEU A 271 -46.66 -51.83 -37.98
CA LEU A 271 -46.66 -52.33 -36.58
C LEU A 271 -47.80 -51.78 -35.71
N ARG A 272 -48.86 -51.21 -36.30
CA ARG A 272 -49.98 -50.65 -35.54
C ARG A 272 -51.37 -51.22 -35.88
N GLN A 273 -51.39 -52.44 -36.42
CA GLN A 273 -52.60 -53.27 -36.51
C GLN A 273 -52.25 -54.66 -35.96
N ASP A 274 -52.23 -54.79 -34.63
CA ASP A 274 -52.54 -56.02 -33.88
C ASP A 274 -52.30 -55.78 -32.38
N THR A 275 -53.26 -55.11 -31.75
CA THR A 275 -53.78 -55.34 -30.38
C THR A 275 -54.91 -54.36 -30.11
#